data_AF-A0A4R5MLG6-F1
#
_entry.id   AF-A0A4R5MLG6-F1
#
_cell.length_a   1.000
_cell.length_b   1.000
_cell.length_c   1.000
_cell.angle_alpha   90.00
_cell.angle_beta   90.00
_cell.angle_gamma   90.00
#
_symmetry.space_group_name_H-M   'P 1'
#
loop_
_entity.id
_entity.type
_entity.pdbx_description
1 polymer ?
#
loop_
_entity_poly.entity_id
_entity_poly.type
_entity_poly.pdbx_seq_one_letter_code
_entity_poly.pdbx_strand_id
1 'polypeptide(L)'
;MSSRKESASLIKDIAEEAKKWNLSVDGVSKDSITIRSSPFLGISLRLWIEASDLLYFDFYCRTTSWHYNGERTDLHDIFSLFFSIFLKKMALSSVKIINVMNPATFADSEIYGVYIIPKQINPGLINIRDLDKNTLSNLIESLFVFEQYIWGQYNGCPCQSCRDRLGYSFTYRWEDIDIKELKALKTIIGFNERVNYMERTLPSWLYYRNFKKRISVIKSHDIIDFISAISKSKETSIDGINGKLITTENFHHFVSFKKKTIIYEYFKKLQDAEPILVVLENKIIGIGGKYILSLDINCGLDEFKKEREKLRERHNKEFEILFQPSTLEWQYPINDSLFENLIKDLLEREPNVTRVRKLASTREPDGGVDLIVEWLVPKEAVIPDEDPYIKYSVVVQCKAYKNGVGKSDVQDIRDTVESRDYEGYFLAVSSYTKRSLTDYLDKLRTSKKLWVEWWTKSEIEDRESVK
;
A
#
# COMPACT_ATOMS: atom_id res chain seq x y z
N MET A 1 24.34 12.18 -17.74
CA MET A 1 25.31 12.81 -16.80
C MET A 1 24.67 13.92 -15.95
N SER A 2 23.60 14.59 -16.41
CA SER A 2 22.86 15.62 -15.62
C SER A 2 22.12 15.02 -14.42
N SER A 3 21.26 14.01 -14.62
CA SER A 3 20.45 13.43 -13.54
C SER A 3 21.28 12.86 -12.39
N ARG A 4 22.36 12.12 -12.68
CA ARG A 4 23.26 11.56 -11.66
C ARG A 4 23.93 12.59 -10.75
N LYS A 5 24.11 13.84 -11.20
CA LYS A 5 24.62 14.93 -10.34
C LYS A 5 23.51 15.48 -9.44
N GLU A 6 22.29 15.56 -9.95
CA GLU A 6 21.11 16.00 -9.20
C GLU A 6 20.74 14.98 -8.10
N SER A 7 20.76 13.68 -8.41
CA SER A 7 20.54 12.60 -7.43
C SER A 7 21.53 12.67 -6.26
N ALA A 8 22.83 12.77 -6.56
CA ALA A 8 23.87 12.84 -5.54
C ALA A 8 23.76 14.12 -4.67
N SER A 9 23.33 15.24 -5.27
CA SER A 9 23.06 16.48 -4.51
C SER A 9 21.87 16.30 -3.57
N LEU A 10 20.77 15.73 -4.05
CA LEU A 10 19.56 15.51 -3.24
C LEU A 10 19.83 14.56 -2.06
N ILE A 11 20.56 13.45 -2.29
CA ILE A 11 20.91 12.51 -1.21
C ILE A 11 21.74 13.22 -0.12
N LYS A 12 22.63 14.14 -0.50
CA LYS A 12 23.39 14.95 0.45
C LYS A 12 22.47 15.90 1.23
N ASP A 13 21.54 16.58 0.57
CA ASP A 13 20.57 17.47 1.21
C ASP A 13 19.70 16.70 2.22
N ILE A 14 19.24 15.49 1.87
CA ILE A 14 18.49 14.60 2.77
C ILE A 14 19.34 14.21 3.99
N ALA A 15 20.62 13.89 3.80
CA ALA A 15 21.52 13.57 4.91
C ALA A 15 21.73 14.76 5.85
N GLU A 16 21.83 15.98 5.31
CA GLU A 16 21.96 17.20 6.10
C GLU A 16 20.67 17.50 6.88
N GLU A 17 19.50 17.33 6.26
CA GLU A 17 18.20 17.48 6.91
C GLU A 17 18.02 16.47 8.05
N ALA A 18 18.32 15.19 7.82
CA ALA A 18 18.24 14.16 8.86
C ALA A 18 19.11 14.49 10.09
N LYS A 19 20.30 15.06 9.87
CA LYS A 19 21.20 15.49 10.96
C LYS A 19 20.63 16.64 11.78
N LYS A 20 19.86 17.56 11.19
CA LYS A 20 19.19 18.65 11.95
C LYS A 20 18.24 18.09 13.01
N TRP A 21 17.63 16.94 12.73
CA TRP A 21 16.70 16.23 13.62
C TRP A 21 17.39 15.20 14.53
N ASN A 22 18.72 15.19 14.60
CA ASN A 22 19.51 14.19 15.34
C ASN A 22 19.23 12.73 14.93
N LEU A 23 18.82 12.51 13.67
CA LEU A 23 18.62 11.17 13.14
C LEU A 23 19.96 10.60 12.66
N SER A 24 20.13 9.29 12.82
CA SER A 24 21.33 8.60 12.31
C SER A 24 21.22 8.37 10.81
N VAL A 25 22.35 8.50 10.10
CA VAL A 25 22.43 8.35 8.65
C VAL A 25 23.44 7.26 8.32
N ASP A 26 22.98 6.21 7.64
CA ASP A 26 23.77 5.06 7.22
C ASP A 26 23.59 4.78 5.73
N GLY A 27 24.49 3.96 5.17
CA GLY A 27 24.31 3.40 3.82
C GLY A 27 24.22 4.44 2.70
N VAL A 28 24.89 5.60 2.87
CA VAL A 28 24.88 6.68 1.88
C VAL A 28 25.62 6.23 0.62
N SER A 29 24.90 6.17 -0.50
CA SER A 29 25.44 5.97 -1.83
C SER A 29 25.13 7.19 -2.70
N LYS A 30 25.40 7.11 -4.01
CA LYS A 30 25.06 8.20 -4.95
C LYS A 30 23.54 8.36 -5.12
N ASP A 31 22.81 7.26 -4.99
CA ASP A 31 21.41 7.17 -5.36
C ASP A 31 20.55 6.60 -4.21
N SER A 32 21.12 6.36 -3.02
CA SER A 32 20.39 5.82 -1.88
C SER A 32 20.93 6.28 -0.53
N ILE A 33 20.06 6.26 0.47
CA ILE A 33 20.35 6.65 1.85
C ILE A 33 19.42 5.93 2.83
N THR A 34 19.93 5.56 3.99
CA THR A 34 19.13 5.07 5.11
C THR A 34 19.20 6.04 6.27
N ILE A 35 18.05 6.50 6.75
CA ILE A 35 17.90 7.34 7.93
C ILE A 35 17.27 6.49 9.02
N ARG A 36 17.82 6.47 10.24
CA ARG A 36 17.23 5.71 11.36
C ARG A 36 16.85 6.62 12.52
N SER A 37 15.68 6.35 13.08
CA SER A 37 15.30 6.84 14.41
C SER A 37 16.14 6.18 15.50
N SER A 38 15.88 6.48 16.76
CA SER A 38 16.62 5.85 17.85
C SER A 38 16.46 4.32 17.82
N PRO A 39 17.42 3.58 18.41
CA PRO A 39 17.33 2.13 18.45
C PRO A 39 16.20 1.61 19.35
N PHE A 40 15.53 2.49 20.10
CA PHE A 40 14.35 2.15 20.88
C PHE A 40 13.11 2.06 20.00
N LEU A 41 12.88 3.03 19.11
CA LEU A 41 11.78 2.95 18.16
C LEU A 41 12.09 1.97 17.03
N GLY A 42 13.34 1.92 16.58
CA GLY A 42 13.83 0.94 15.60
C GLY A 42 13.21 1.09 14.21
N ILE A 43 12.77 2.29 13.83
CA ILE A 43 12.24 2.56 12.48
C ILE A 43 13.32 3.23 11.65
N SER A 44 13.60 2.66 10.47
CA SER A 44 14.48 3.26 9.47
C SER A 44 13.71 3.62 8.21
N LEU A 45 13.92 4.83 7.70
CA LEU A 45 13.50 5.28 6.38
C LEU A 45 14.62 4.95 5.38
N ARG A 46 14.29 4.16 4.36
CA ARG A 46 15.20 3.87 3.24
C ARG A 46 14.71 4.63 2.03
N LEU A 47 15.58 5.43 1.43
CA LEU A 47 15.29 6.22 0.25
C LEU A 47 16.24 5.81 -0.86
N TRP A 48 15.73 5.70 -2.07
CA TRP A 48 16.55 5.51 -3.26
C TRP A 48 15.94 6.18 -4.48
N ILE A 49 16.81 6.50 -5.42
CA ILE A 49 16.50 7.21 -6.66
C ILE A 49 16.78 6.24 -7.80
N GLU A 50 15.78 6.02 -8.65
CA GLU A 50 16.00 5.24 -9.87
C GLU A 50 16.37 6.12 -11.06
N ALA A 51 16.82 5.49 -12.15
CA ALA A 51 17.22 6.17 -13.39
C ALA A 51 16.11 7.00 -14.05
N SER A 52 14.85 6.81 -13.62
CA SER A 52 13.65 7.54 -14.03
C SER A 52 13.44 8.88 -13.30
N ASP A 53 14.37 9.31 -12.44
CA ASP A 53 14.23 10.48 -11.56
C ASP A 53 13.05 10.36 -10.55
N LEU A 54 12.62 9.12 -10.28
CA LEU A 54 11.63 8.82 -9.27
C LEU A 54 12.29 8.55 -7.92
N LEU A 55 11.77 9.19 -6.88
CA LEU A 55 12.14 8.94 -5.50
C LEU A 55 11.27 7.82 -4.95
N TYR A 56 11.90 6.76 -4.50
CA TYR A 56 11.27 5.67 -3.80
C TYR A 56 11.68 5.68 -2.33
N PHE A 57 10.76 5.22 -1.49
CA PHE A 57 11.07 4.98 -0.10
C PHE A 57 10.19 3.91 0.51
N ASP A 58 10.73 3.32 1.57
CA ASP A 58 9.97 2.51 2.50
C ASP A 58 10.49 2.75 3.91
N PHE A 59 9.75 2.21 4.88
CA PHE A 59 10.26 2.10 6.23
C PHE A 59 10.42 0.65 6.63
N TYR A 60 11.39 0.41 7.50
CA TYR A 60 11.61 -0.87 8.13
C TYR A 60 11.64 -0.70 9.65
N CYS A 61 10.74 -1.38 10.33
CA CYS A 61 10.67 -1.42 11.79
C CYS A 61 11.30 -2.71 12.31
N ARG A 62 12.37 -2.56 13.10
CA ARG A 62 13.01 -3.65 13.82
C ARG A 62 13.72 -3.13 15.07
N THR A 63 13.32 -3.67 16.20
CA THR A 63 13.91 -3.41 17.52
C THR A 63 14.90 -4.53 17.89
N THR A 64 15.78 -4.25 18.86
CA THR A 64 16.88 -5.16 19.21
C THR A 64 16.79 -5.69 20.64
N SER A 65 17.34 -6.89 20.85
CA SER A 65 17.45 -7.52 22.19
C SER A 65 18.35 -6.75 23.16
N TRP A 66 19.18 -5.84 22.65
CA TRP A 66 20.02 -4.97 23.47
C TRP A 66 19.21 -3.96 24.28
N HIS A 67 18.03 -3.56 23.77
CA HIS A 67 17.17 -2.57 24.42
C HIS A 67 15.92 -3.20 25.05
N TYR A 68 15.38 -4.25 24.43
CA TYR A 68 14.18 -4.92 24.90
C TYR A 68 14.44 -6.38 25.24
N ASN A 69 14.01 -6.78 26.42
CA ASN A 69 14.00 -8.17 26.83
C ASN A 69 12.87 -8.95 26.15
N GLY A 70 13.11 -10.24 25.91
CA GLY A 70 12.14 -11.19 25.38
C GLY A 70 11.88 -11.08 23.87
N GLU A 71 10.80 -11.75 23.45
CA GLU A 71 10.23 -11.68 22.11
C GLU A 71 9.65 -10.27 21.85
N ARG A 72 9.59 -9.80 20.59
CA ARG A 72 9.36 -8.37 20.22
C ARG A 72 8.28 -8.16 19.16
N THR A 73 7.44 -9.17 18.93
CA THR A 73 6.32 -9.15 17.96
C THR A 73 5.39 -7.97 18.20
N ASP A 74 5.10 -7.66 19.46
CA ASP A 74 4.26 -6.52 19.83
C ASP A 74 4.88 -5.19 19.42
N LEU A 75 6.16 -4.96 19.70
CA LEU A 75 6.86 -3.72 19.37
C LEU A 75 6.86 -3.51 17.87
N HIS A 76 7.15 -4.56 17.09
CA HIS A 76 7.16 -4.49 15.63
C HIS A 76 5.77 -4.24 15.05
N ASP A 77 4.72 -4.94 15.52
CA ASP A 77 3.35 -4.73 15.05
C ASP A 77 2.82 -3.35 15.48
N ILE A 78 3.01 -2.97 16.74
CA ILE A 78 2.45 -1.74 17.31
C ILE A 78 3.16 -0.49 16.76
N PHE A 79 4.50 -0.44 16.78
CA PHE A 79 5.22 0.73 16.26
C PHE A 79 4.97 0.93 14.76
N SER A 80 4.97 -0.15 13.98
CA SER A 80 4.65 -0.03 12.55
C SER A 80 3.21 0.40 12.31
N LEU A 81 2.24 -0.12 13.07
CA LEU A 81 0.84 0.27 12.98
C LEU A 81 0.63 1.75 13.31
N PHE A 82 1.15 2.20 14.45
CA PHE A 82 0.99 3.58 14.91
C PHE A 82 1.72 4.57 14.03
N PHE A 83 2.93 4.23 13.58
CA PHE A 83 3.66 5.06 12.63
C PHE A 83 2.93 5.16 11.29
N SER A 84 2.29 4.09 10.84
CA SER A 84 1.48 4.09 9.61
C SER A 84 0.25 5.01 9.72
N ILE A 85 -0.41 5.04 10.89
CA ILE A 85 -1.50 6.00 11.16
C ILE A 85 -0.95 7.43 11.12
N PHE A 86 0.21 7.65 11.74
CA PHE A 86 0.86 8.97 11.79
C PHE A 86 1.24 9.48 10.40
N LEU A 87 1.82 8.64 9.53
CA LEU A 87 2.12 8.99 8.13
C LEU A 87 0.88 9.37 7.33
N LYS A 88 -0.23 8.65 7.54
CA LYS A 88 -1.52 8.98 6.91
C LYS A 88 -2.05 10.32 7.43
N LYS A 89 -1.97 10.57 8.73
CA LYS A 89 -2.39 11.84 9.37
C LYS A 89 -1.60 13.04 8.85
N MET A 90 -0.31 12.87 8.60
CA MET A 90 0.56 13.91 8.03
C MET A 90 0.38 14.09 6.52
N ALA A 91 -0.58 13.39 5.89
CA ALA A 91 -0.81 13.40 4.45
C ALA A 91 0.43 13.05 3.61
N LEU A 92 1.34 12.24 4.16
CA LEU A 92 2.59 11.84 3.50
C LEU A 92 2.41 10.59 2.66
N SER A 93 1.80 9.55 3.25
CA SER A 93 1.48 8.33 2.51
C SER A 93 0.41 7.49 3.20
N SER A 94 -0.32 6.71 2.40
CA SER A 94 -1.01 5.51 2.86
C SER A 94 -0.20 4.28 2.50
N VAL A 95 -0.09 3.36 3.46
CA VAL A 95 0.94 2.33 3.47
C VAL A 95 0.35 0.92 3.58
N LYS A 96 1.06 -0.03 2.98
CA LYS A 96 0.88 -1.48 3.15
C LYS A 96 1.92 -1.98 4.14
N ILE A 97 1.46 -2.67 5.18
CA ILE A 97 2.33 -3.25 6.22
C ILE A 97 2.62 -4.71 5.89
N ILE A 98 3.90 -5.08 5.82
CA ILE A 98 4.35 -6.45 5.51
C ILE A 98 5.18 -6.98 6.67
N ASN A 99 4.70 -8.03 7.31
CA ASN A 99 5.40 -8.70 8.40
C ASN A 99 6.48 -9.61 7.85
N VAL A 100 7.67 -9.54 8.43
CA VAL A 100 8.81 -10.43 8.15
C VAL A 100 8.81 -11.54 9.17
N MET A 101 8.82 -12.79 8.72
CA MET A 101 8.96 -13.97 9.58
C MET A 101 10.37 -14.04 10.17
N ASN A 102 10.51 -14.63 11.35
CA ASN A 102 11.83 -14.83 11.95
C ASN A 102 12.64 -15.84 11.12
N PRO A 103 13.78 -15.45 10.52
CA PRO A 103 14.56 -16.33 9.66
C PRO A 103 15.32 -17.42 10.43
N ALA A 104 15.49 -17.28 11.75
CA ALA A 104 16.16 -18.26 12.58
C ALA A 104 15.19 -19.35 13.09
N THR A 105 13.98 -18.96 13.48
CA THR A 105 12.98 -19.89 14.06
C THR A 105 11.94 -20.35 13.04
N PHE A 106 11.75 -19.61 11.95
CA PHE A 106 10.63 -19.75 11.01
C PHE A 106 9.26 -19.83 11.70
N ALA A 107 9.15 -19.25 12.90
CA ALA A 107 7.94 -19.31 13.70
C ALA A 107 6.83 -18.49 13.04
N ASP A 108 5.76 -19.17 12.61
CA ASP A 108 4.58 -18.55 11.99
C ASP A 108 3.77 -17.64 12.94
N SER A 109 4.12 -17.64 14.22
CA SER A 109 3.51 -16.84 15.29
C SER A 109 4.41 -15.69 15.76
N GLU A 110 5.46 -15.36 15.02
CA GLU A 110 6.42 -14.31 15.38
C GLU A 110 6.56 -13.27 14.27
N ILE A 111 6.62 -11.99 14.64
CA ILE A 111 6.97 -10.89 13.74
C ILE A 111 8.38 -10.43 14.07
N TYR A 112 9.32 -10.75 13.17
CA TYR A 112 10.74 -10.43 13.34
C TYR A 112 11.09 -8.99 12.99
N GLY A 113 10.34 -8.43 12.05
CA GLY A 113 10.44 -7.04 11.61
C GLY A 113 9.28 -6.74 10.68
N VAL A 114 9.13 -5.48 10.30
CA VAL A 114 7.99 -5.04 9.49
C VAL A 114 8.45 -4.04 8.45
N TYR A 115 8.10 -4.28 7.19
CA TYR A 115 8.17 -3.26 6.15
C TYR A 115 6.87 -2.46 6.11
N ILE A 116 7.02 -1.14 5.99
CA ILE A 116 5.92 -0.18 5.82
C ILE A 116 6.12 0.44 4.45
N ILE A 117 5.34 -0.04 3.48
CA ILE A 117 5.53 0.27 2.06
C ILE A 117 4.45 1.25 1.61
N PRO A 118 4.80 2.47 1.20
CA PRO A 118 3.84 3.40 0.61
C PRO A 118 3.18 2.82 -0.64
N LYS A 119 1.85 2.93 -0.73
CA LYS A 119 1.09 2.61 -1.97
C LYS A 119 0.39 3.81 -2.56
N GLN A 120 -0.01 4.75 -1.72
CA GLN A 120 -0.48 6.05 -2.13
C GLN A 120 0.46 7.07 -1.49
N ILE A 121 1.20 7.81 -2.31
CA ILE A 121 2.25 8.74 -1.87
C ILE A 121 1.77 10.15 -2.16
N ASN A 122 2.12 11.11 -1.31
CA ASN A 122 1.94 12.52 -1.63
C ASN A 122 2.63 12.84 -2.97
N PRO A 123 1.93 13.42 -3.96
CA PRO A 123 2.52 13.70 -5.27
C PRO A 123 3.83 14.51 -5.23
N GLY A 124 3.98 15.38 -4.23
CA GLY A 124 5.19 16.18 -4.01
C GLY A 124 6.43 15.38 -3.59
N LEU A 125 6.33 14.06 -3.38
CA LEU A 125 7.44 13.17 -3.02
C LEU A 125 7.88 12.22 -4.15
N ILE A 126 7.19 12.21 -5.29
CA ILE A 126 7.37 11.14 -6.30
C ILE A 126 8.48 11.47 -7.29
N ASN A 127 8.43 12.65 -7.91
CA ASN A 127 9.37 13.06 -8.94
C ASN A 127 10.39 14.03 -8.34
N ILE A 128 11.69 13.75 -8.52
CA ILE A 128 12.77 14.58 -7.97
C ILE A 128 12.78 15.98 -8.58
N ARG A 129 12.35 16.13 -9.83
CA ARG A 129 12.33 17.43 -10.52
C ARG A 129 11.27 18.37 -9.95
N ASP A 130 10.16 17.81 -9.51
CA ASP A 130 9.01 18.52 -8.94
C ASP A 130 8.87 18.29 -7.43
N LEU A 131 9.97 17.87 -6.79
CA LEU A 131 9.97 17.47 -5.39
C LEU A 131 9.69 18.69 -4.50
N ASP A 132 8.62 18.59 -3.70
CA ASP A 132 8.36 19.57 -2.67
C ASP A 132 9.30 19.34 -1.48
N LYS A 133 10.30 20.22 -1.35
CA LYS A 133 11.29 20.18 -0.28
C LYS A 133 10.66 20.21 1.12
N ASN A 134 9.53 20.90 1.30
CA ASN A 134 8.85 20.94 2.59
C ASN A 134 8.21 19.57 2.90
N THR A 135 7.56 18.96 1.91
CA THR A 135 6.98 17.62 2.08
C THR A 135 8.08 16.57 2.31
N LEU A 136 9.22 16.67 1.63
CA LEU A 136 10.39 15.81 1.90
C LEU A 136 10.93 16.01 3.32
N SER A 137 11.07 17.26 3.76
CA SER A 137 11.49 17.57 5.13
C SER A 137 10.52 16.96 6.14
N ASN A 138 9.21 17.11 5.93
CA ASN A 138 8.17 16.51 6.78
C ASN A 138 8.26 14.97 6.82
N LEU A 139 8.62 14.33 5.70
CA LEU A 139 8.85 12.88 5.66
C LEU A 139 10.00 12.46 6.57
N ILE A 140 11.13 13.17 6.50
CA ILE A 140 12.31 12.90 7.33
C ILE A 140 12.01 13.20 8.81
N GLU A 141 11.44 14.38 9.07
CA GLU A 141 11.05 14.86 10.40
C GLU A 141 10.04 13.91 11.06
N SER A 142 9.17 13.24 10.28
CA SER A 142 8.16 12.33 10.81
C SER A 142 8.73 11.25 11.73
N LEU A 143 9.95 10.76 11.46
CA LEU A 143 10.63 9.78 12.32
C LEU A 143 10.90 10.36 13.71
N PHE A 144 11.46 11.56 13.76
CA PHE A 144 11.80 12.24 15.00
C PHE A 144 10.55 12.64 15.78
N VAL A 145 9.60 13.30 15.11
CA VAL A 145 8.38 13.81 15.74
C VAL A 145 7.53 12.68 16.30
N PHE A 146 7.34 11.61 15.52
CA PHE A 146 6.61 10.43 16.01
C PHE A 146 7.28 9.83 17.25
N GLU A 147 8.61 9.72 17.23
CA GLU A 147 9.37 9.21 18.36
C GLU A 147 9.16 10.05 19.62
N GLN A 148 9.24 11.38 19.51
CA GLN A 148 9.01 12.28 20.64
C GLN A 148 7.60 12.14 21.20
N TYR A 149 6.57 12.03 20.34
CA TYR A 149 5.19 11.88 20.79
C TYR A 149 4.95 10.55 21.49
N ILE A 150 5.43 9.44 20.91
CA ILE A 150 5.31 8.10 21.49
C ILE A 150 5.94 8.07 22.88
N TRP A 151 7.21 8.47 23.00
CA TRP A 151 7.91 8.41 24.29
C TRP A 151 7.42 9.45 25.29
N GLY A 152 6.87 10.57 24.80
CA GLY A 152 6.16 11.55 25.61
C GLY A 152 4.96 10.94 26.33
N GLN A 153 4.19 10.05 25.68
CA GLN A 153 3.03 9.41 26.33
C GLN A 153 3.43 8.54 27.53
N TYR A 154 4.62 7.93 27.47
CA TYR A 154 5.12 7.07 28.53
C TYR A 154 6.03 7.80 29.53
N ASN A 155 6.14 9.12 29.44
CA ASN A 155 7.03 9.95 30.24
C ASN A 155 8.50 9.51 30.19
N GLY A 156 8.94 8.86 29.11
CA GLY A 156 10.32 8.38 28.95
C GLY A 156 10.45 7.27 27.92
N CYS A 157 11.67 7.10 27.42
CA CYS A 157 12.02 6.01 26.51
C CYS A 157 12.77 4.88 27.24
N PRO A 158 13.06 3.74 26.59
CA PRO A 158 13.77 2.61 27.19
C PRO A 158 15.26 2.81 27.50
N CYS A 159 15.79 4.03 27.45
CA CYS A 159 17.19 4.31 27.76
C CYS A 159 17.49 4.17 29.27
N GLN A 160 18.75 3.89 29.62
CA GLN A 160 19.16 3.62 31.01
C GLN A 160 18.73 4.72 31.99
N SER A 161 18.96 5.99 31.63
CA SER A 161 18.62 7.14 32.48
C SER A 161 17.12 7.26 32.76
N CYS A 162 16.28 6.93 31.78
CA CYS A 162 14.83 6.89 31.99
C CYS A 162 14.42 5.70 32.85
N ARG A 163 15.10 4.54 32.75
CA ARG A 163 14.85 3.40 33.65
C ARG A 163 15.12 3.76 35.09
N ASP A 164 16.28 4.35 35.34
CA ASP A 164 16.72 4.72 36.69
C ASP A 164 15.78 5.77 37.29
N ARG A 165 15.34 6.75 36.49
CA ARG A 165 14.41 7.80 36.93
C ARG A 165 13.01 7.27 37.23
N LEU A 166 12.48 6.36 36.40
CA LEU A 166 11.11 5.86 36.54
C LEU A 166 11.00 4.69 37.52
N GLY A 167 12.12 4.09 37.94
CA GLY A 167 12.15 2.98 38.88
C GLY A 167 11.59 1.67 38.32
N TYR A 168 11.48 1.54 36.98
CA TYR A 168 10.98 0.34 36.33
C TYR A 168 12.12 -0.57 35.88
N SER A 169 12.00 -1.86 36.18
CA SER A 169 12.68 -2.89 35.41
C SER A 169 11.88 -3.14 34.12
N PHE A 170 12.56 -3.08 32.97
CA PHE A 170 11.98 -3.40 31.65
C PHE A 170 11.86 -4.92 31.48
N THR A 171 11.35 -5.57 32.52
CA THR A 171 11.14 -7.00 32.55
C THR A 171 9.95 -7.32 31.67
N TYR A 172 10.23 -8.11 30.63
CA TYR A 172 9.29 -9.03 30.02
C TYR A 172 8.57 -9.82 31.13
N ARG A 173 7.23 -9.79 31.15
CA ARG A 173 6.45 -10.56 32.14
C ARG A 173 5.43 -11.43 31.43
N TRP A 174 5.75 -12.72 31.27
CA TRP A 174 4.75 -13.73 30.90
C TRP A 174 3.91 -14.16 32.11
N GLU A 175 4.46 -14.00 33.31
CA GLU A 175 3.92 -14.54 34.56
C GLU A 175 2.84 -13.65 35.20
N ASP A 176 2.87 -12.35 34.90
CA ASP A 176 1.94 -11.35 35.46
C ASP A 176 0.83 -10.93 34.49
N ILE A 177 0.68 -11.61 33.35
CA ILE A 177 -0.37 -11.27 32.38
C ILE A 177 -1.72 -11.37 33.08
N ASP A 178 -2.59 -10.37 32.93
CA ASP A 178 -3.96 -10.46 33.43
C ASP A 178 -4.66 -11.68 32.79
N ILE A 179 -4.67 -12.79 33.54
CA ILE A 179 -5.16 -14.09 33.09
C ILE A 179 -6.64 -13.98 32.71
N LYS A 180 -7.40 -13.10 33.39
CA LYS A 180 -8.82 -12.90 33.11
C LYS A 180 -8.99 -12.19 31.77
N GLU A 181 -8.23 -11.13 31.53
CA GLU A 181 -8.25 -10.39 30.26
C GLU A 181 -7.79 -11.27 29.10
N LEU A 182 -6.68 -12.00 29.27
CA LEU A 182 -6.18 -12.92 28.25
C LEU A 182 -7.21 -14.02 27.93
N LYS A 183 -7.90 -14.57 28.94
CA LYS A 183 -9.00 -15.55 28.73
C LYS A 183 -10.17 -14.93 27.95
N ALA A 184 -10.53 -13.69 28.24
CA ALA A 184 -11.55 -12.97 27.49
C ALA A 184 -11.15 -12.80 26.01
N LEU A 185 -9.92 -12.33 25.74
CA LEU A 185 -9.40 -12.17 24.38
C LEU A 185 -9.35 -13.50 23.62
N LYS A 186 -8.88 -14.57 24.26
CA LYS A 186 -8.90 -15.93 23.68
C LYS A 186 -10.30 -16.40 23.32
N THR A 187 -11.32 -16.03 24.10
CA THR A 187 -12.72 -16.39 23.85
C THR A 187 -13.33 -15.56 22.71
N ILE A 188 -13.08 -14.25 22.71
CA ILE A 188 -13.67 -13.30 21.75
C ILE A 188 -13.00 -13.42 20.39
N ILE A 189 -11.66 -13.34 20.35
CA ILE A 189 -10.88 -13.38 19.12
C ILE A 189 -10.64 -14.82 18.69
N GLY A 190 -10.52 -15.78 19.62
CA GLY A 190 -10.23 -17.18 19.34
C GLY A 190 -8.75 -17.51 19.57
N PHE A 191 -8.48 -18.75 19.97
CA PHE A 191 -7.15 -19.28 20.29
C PHE A 191 -6.78 -20.44 19.37
N ASN A 192 -5.52 -20.51 18.93
CA ASN A 192 -4.94 -21.59 18.13
C ASN A 192 -3.40 -21.58 18.25
N GLU A 193 -2.74 -22.51 17.58
CA GLU A 193 -1.28 -22.68 17.55
C GLU A 193 -0.51 -21.47 16.98
N ARG A 194 -1.15 -20.61 16.20
CA ARG A 194 -0.59 -19.38 15.63
C ARG A 194 -1.10 -18.14 16.36
N VAL A 195 -1.01 -18.15 17.69
CA VAL A 195 -1.32 -17.01 18.55
C VAL A 195 -0.07 -16.55 19.27
N ASN A 196 0.09 -15.23 19.40
CA ASN A 196 1.11 -14.60 20.22
C ASN A 196 0.45 -13.56 21.13
N TYR A 197 0.90 -13.44 22.37
CA TYR A 197 0.40 -12.46 23.32
C TYR A 197 1.51 -12.07 24.29
N MET A 198 1.46 -10.83 24.77
CA MET A 198 2.40 -10.35 25.77
C MET A 198 1.91 -9.11 26.50
N GLU A 199 2.49 -8.85 27.66
CA GLU A 199 2.29 -7.62 28.42
C GLU A 199 3.64 -6.94 28.67
N ARG A 200 3.68 -5.62 28.52
CA ARG A 200 4.84 -4.79 28.78
C ARG A 200 4.49 -3.67 29.74
N THR A 201 5.48 -3.28 30.54
CA THR A 201 5.40 -2.15 31.46
C THR A 201 5.86 -0.83 30.82
N LEU A 202 6.82 -0.88 29.90
CA LEU A 202 7.30 0.28 29.15
C LEU A 202 7.85 -0.12 27.76
N PRO A 203 7.16 0.23 26.65
CA PRO A 203 5.79 0.77 26.58
C PRO A 203 4.76 -0.04 27.36
N SER A 204 3.72 0.61 27.90
CA SER A 204 2.68 -0.06 28.68
C SER A 204 1.55 -0.57 27.77
N TRP A 205 1.44 -1.88 27.59
CA TRP A 205 0.34 -2.48 26.85
C TRP A 205 0.18 -3.97 27.12
N LEU A 206 -1.05 -4.44 26.91
CA LEU A 206 -1.37 -5.85 26.67
C LEU A 206 -1.62 -6.05 25.18
N TYR A 207 -0.87 -6.96 24.57
CA TYR A 207 -0.93 -7.30 23.15
C TYR A 207 -1.43 -8.73 22.97
N TYR A 208 -2.31 -8.93 21.99
CA TYR A 208 -2.81 -10.24 21.57
C TYR A 208 -2.95 -10.31 20.06
N ARG A 209 -2.39 -11.34 19.46
CA ARG A 209 -2.40 -11.56 18.01
C ARG A 209 -2.84 -12.97 17.68
N ASN A 210 -3.83 -13.08 16.80
CA ASN A 210 -4.20 -14.32 16.14
C ASN A 210 -3.83 -14.24 14.66
N PHE A 211 -2.73 -14.88 14.26
CA PHE A 211 -2.22 -14.81 12.88
C PHE A 211 -3.15 -15.51 11.89
N LYS A 212 -3.82 -16.60 12.29
CA LYS A 212 -4.78 -17.32 11.44
C LYS A 212 -6.00 -16.47 11.12
N LYS A 213 -6.54 -15.75 12.10
CA LYS A 213 -7.66 -14.82 11.90
C LYS A 213 -7.24 -13.44 11.42
N ARG A 214 -5.93 -13.17 11.40
CA ARG A 214 -5.31 -11.90 11.02
C ARG A 214 -5.80 -10.71 11.85
N ILE A 215 -5.97 -10.92 13.15
CA ILE A 215 -6.43 -9.89 14.09
C ILE A 215 -5.37 -9.66 15.17
N SER A 216 -5.03 -8.39 15.40
CA SER A 216 -4.26 -7.94 16.56
C SER A 216 -5.17 -7.09 17.46
N VAL A 217 -5.01 -7.21 18.77
CA VAL A 217 -5.67 -6.39 19.79
C VAL A 217 -4.60 -5.83 20.71
N ILE A 218 -4.68 -4.54 20.97
CA ILE A 218 -3.78 -3.79 21.85
C ILE A 218 -4.67 -3.11 22.89
N LYS A 219 -4.34 -3.28 24.16
CA LYS A 219 -4.94 -2.54 25.27
C LYS A 219 -3.86 -1.70 25.92
N SER A 220 -4.05 -0.38 25.95
CA SER A 220 -3.09 0.55 26.54
C SER A 220 -3.81 1.82 26.94
N HIS A 221 -3.71 2.20 28.21
CA HIS A 221 -4.29 3.46 28.69
C HIS A 221 -3.44 4.66 28.28
N ASP A 222 -2.11 4.50 28.24
CA ASP A 222 -1.19 5.62 28.01
C ASP A 222 -1.21 6.12 26.55
N ILE A 223 -1.48 5.24 25.58
CA ILE A 223 -1.40 5.61 24.15
C ILE A 223 -2.76 5.86 23.47
N ILE A 224 -3.87 5.42 24.07
CA ILE A 224 -5.17 5.42 23.38
C ILE A 224 -5.63 6.82 22.98
N ASP A 225 -5.39 7.81 23.84
CA ASP A 225 -5.77 9.21 23.60
C ASP A 225 -4.93 9.81 22.47
N PHE A 226 -3.62 9.56 22.47
CA PHE A 226 -2.72 9.98 21.40
C PHE A 226 -3.13 9.37 20.05
N ILE A 227 -3.33 8.04 20.00
CA ILE A 227 -3.72 7.36 18.77
C ILE A 227 -5.11 7.83 18.29
N SER A 228 -6.06 8.04 19.20
CA SER A 228 -7.37 8.60 18.89
C SER A 228 -7.26 10.02 18.31
N ALA A 229 -6.36 10.84 18.83
CA ALA A 229 -6.14 12.20 18.34
C ALA A 229 -5.56 12.23 16.93
N ILE A 230 -4.53 11.42 16.65
CA ILE A 230 -3.92 11.36 15.30
C ILE A 230 -4.80 10.62 14.28
N SER A 231 -5.78 9.83 14.73
CA SER A 231 -6.69 9.10 13.85
C SER A 231 -7.84 9.93 13.30
N LYS A 232 -8.15 11.07 13.94
CA LYS A 232 -9.19 11.98 13.46
C LYS A 232 -8.71 12.71 12.20
N SER A 233 -9.33 12.38 11.07
CA SER A 233 -9.09 13.03 9.79
C SER A 233 -10.42 13.45 9.16
N LYS A 234 -10.40 14.49 8.32
CA LYS A 234 -11.58 14.87 7.56
C LYS A 234 -11.75 13.86 6.42
N GLU A 235 -12.78 13.03 6.51
CA GLU A 235 -13.06 12.00 5.52
C GLU A 235 -14.32 12.36 4.75
N THR A 236 -14.29 12.13 3.44
CA THR A 236 -15.47 12.11 2.58
C THR A 236 -15.77 10.66 2.22
N SER A 237 -17.02 10.25 2.35
CA SER A 237 -17.41 8.88 2.01
C SER A 237 -18.67 8.85 1.17
N ILE A 238 -18.73 7.90 0.23
CA ILE A 238 -19.95 7.55 -0.50
C ILE A 238 -20.26 6.06 -0.32
N ASP A 239 -21.55 5.72 -0.36
CA ASP A 239 -21.97 4.32 -0.32
C ASP A 239 -21.75 3.68 -1.71
N GLY A 240 -20.91 2.65 -1.73
CA GLY A 240 -20.77 1.72 -2.84
C GLY A 240 -21.87 0.65 -2.80
N ILE A 241 -21.66 -0.45 -3.52
CA ILE A 241 -22.57 -1.60 -3.54
C ILE A 241 -22.34 -2.50 -2.31
N ASN A 242 -21.08 -2.79 -1.99
CA ASN A 242 -20.65 -3.77 -1.00
C ASN A 242 -20.03 -3.14 0.26
N GLY A 243 -19.90 -1.82 0.27
CA GLY A 243 -19.25 -1.08 1.34
C GLY A 243 -19.16 0.42 1.04
N LYS A 244 -18.32 1.12 1.80
CA LYS A 244 -18.07 2.54 1.64
C LYS A 244 -16.77 2.79 0.89
N LEU A 245 -16.83 3.67 -0.09
CA LEU A 245 -15.67 4.32 -0.71
C LEU A 245 -15.34 5.55 0.13
N ILE A 246 -14.11 5.60 0.65
CA ILE A 246 -13.64 6.62 1.59
C ILE A 246 -12.46 7.34 0.95
N THR A 247 -12.48 8.66 1.01
CA THR A 247 -11.34 9.50 0.67
C THR A 247 -10.94 10.29 1.92
N THR A 248 -9.67 10.17 2.30
CA THR A 248 -9.04 10.92 3.38
C THR A 248 -7.89 11.72 2.78
N GLU A 249 -8.00 13.06 2.76
CA GLU A 249 -7.09 13.93 2.00
C GLU A 249 -7.01 13.48 0.52
N ASN A 250 -5.87 12.93 0.08
CA ASN A 250 -5.65 12.42 -1.28
C ASN A 250 -5.66 10.88 -1.37
N PHE A 251 -5.95 10.18 -0.27
CA PHE A 251 -5.89 8.73 -0.20
C PHE A 251 -7.27 8.10 -0.30
N HIS A 252 -7.37 7.06 -1.11
CA HIS A 252 -8.62 6.37 -1.43
C HIS A 252 -8.63 4.97 -0.83
N HIS A 253 -9.70 4.64 -0.12
CA HIS A 253 -9.84 3.40 0.64
C HIS A 253 -11.26 2.82 0.52
N PHE A 254 -11.37 1.51 0.60
CA PHE A 254 -12.67 0.82 0.60
C PHE A 254 -12.88 0.02 1.88
N VAL A 255 -14.05 0.21 2.50
CA VAL A 255 -14.47 -0.57 3.68
C VAL A 255 -15.75 -1.32 3.37
N SER A 256 -15.63 -2.63 3.24
CA SER A 256 -16.76 -3.57 3.15
C SER A 256 -17.70 -3.45 4.36
N PHE A 257 -19.02 -3.43 4.12
CA PHE A 257 -20.03 -3.44 5.20
C PHE A 257 -19.86 -4.64 6.12
N LYS A 258 -19.67 -5.84 5.55
CA LYS A 258 -19.45 -7.08 6.30
C LYS A 258 -18.25 -6.98 7.26
N LYS A 259 -17.16 -6.38 6.79
CA LYS A 259 -15.91 -6.27 7.57
C LYS A 259 -16.03 -5.19 8.65
N LYS A 260 -16.69 -4.08 8.35
CA LYS A 260 -17.07 -3.08 9.34
C LYS A 260 -17.90 -3.69 10.47
N THR A 261 -18.94 -4.45 10.14
CA THR A 261 -19.80 -5.13 11.14
C THR A 261 -18.98 -6.06 12.04
N ILE A 262 -18.07 -6.87 11.48
CA ILE A 262 -17.21 -7.76 12.26
C ILE A 262 -16.36 -6.98 13.28
N ILE A 263 -15.76 -5.86 12.89
CA ILE A 263 -14.95 -5.04 13.80
C ILE A 263 -15.82 -4.49 14.94
N TYR A 264 -16.98 -3.95 14.61
CA TYR A 264 -17.93 -3.42 15.59
C TYR A 264 -18.41 -4.49 16.57
N GLU A 265 -18.67 -5.71 16.09
CA GLU A 265 -19.01 -6.85 16.95
C GLU A 265 -17.89 -7.21 17.92
N TYR A 266 -16.62 -7.09 17.51
CA TYR A 266 -15.50 -7.30 18.43
C TYR A 266 -15.46 -6.25 19.53
N PHE A 267 -15.59 -4.96 19.19
CA PHE A 267 -15.65 -3.88 20.18
C PHE A 267 -16.81 -4.05 21.16
N LYS A 268 -17.99 -4.46 20.66
CA LYS A 268 -19.15 -4.78 21.51
C LYS A 268 -18.87 -5.95 22.46
N LYS A 269 -18.22 -7.03 21.98
CA LYS A 269 -17.84 -8.18 22.82
C LYS A 269 -16.77 -7.83 23.85
N LEU A 270 -15.87 -6.91 23.51
CA LEU A 270 -14.87 -6.35 24.42
C LEU A 270 -15.44 -5.35 25.43
N GLN A 271 -16.74 -5.01 25.31
CA GLN A 271 -17.42 -4.01 26.15
C GLN A 271 -16.70 -2.65 26.12
N ASP A 272 -16.27 -2.25 24.93
CA ASP A 272 -15.57 -0.98 24.70
C ASP A 272 -16.45 -0.01 23.89
N ALA A 273 -16.00 1.23 23.77
CA ALA A 273 -16.65 2.25 22.96
C ALA A 273 -16.74 1.86 21.48
N GLU A 274 -17.70 2.44 20.77
CA GLU A 274 -17.77 2.29 19.32
C GLU A 274 -16.47 2.83 18.69
N PRO A 275 -15.81 2.04 17.81
CA PRO A 275 -14.49 2.39 17.36
C PRO A 275 -14.50 3.48 16.29
N ILE A 276 -13.54 4.40 16.38
CA ILE A 276 -13.10 5.20 15.23
C ILE A 276 -12.35 4.26 14.29
N LEU A 277 -12.70 4.26 13.00
CA LEU A 277 -12.01 3.44 12.01
C LEU A 277 -10.91 4.25 11.31
N VAL A 278 -9.71 3.68 11.23
CA VAL A 278 -8.64 4.13 10.35
C VAL A 278 -8.37 3.03 9.33
N VAL A 279 -8.35 3.42 8.06
CA VAL A 279 -8.14 2.50 6.94
C VAL A 279 -6.77 2.76 6.33
N LEU A 280 -5.99 1.70 6.17
CA LEU A 280 -4.72 1.68 5.44
C LEU A 280 -4.88 0.82 4.17
N GLU A 281 -3.78 0.43 3.53
CA GLU A 281 -3.86 -0.35 2.28
C GLU A 281 -4.26 -1.81 2.50
N ASN A 282 -3.77 -2.39 3.60
CA ASN A 282 -4.01 -3.80 3.93
C ASN A 282 -4.44 -4.03 5.39
N LYS A 283 -4.92 -2.99 6.07
CA LYS A 283 -5.44 -3.08 7.43
C LYS A 283 -6.61 -2.12 7.64
N ILE A 284 -7.62 -2.60 8.36
CA ILE A 284 -8.64 -1.74 8.98
C ILE A 284 -8.38 -1.76 10.49
N ILE A 285 -8.27 -0.57 11.07
CA ILE A 285 -7.92 -0.36 12.47
C ILE A 285 -9.14 0.26 13.15
N GLY A 286 -9.68 -0.40 14.17
CA GLY A 286 -10.67 0.19 15.07
C GLY A 286 -9.99 0.68 16.34
N ILE A 287 -10.33 1.90 16.77
CA ILE A 287 -9.80 2.52 17.99
C ILE A 287 -10.99 2.86 18.88
N GLY A 288 -11.13 2.12 19.97
CA GLY A 288 -12.16 2.35 21.00
C GLY A 288 -11.62 3.20 22.16
N GLY A 289 -12.24 3.06 23.33
CA GLY A 289 -11.84 3.78 24.52
C GLY A 289 -10.74 3.10 25.32
N LYS A 290 -10.55 1.78 25.14
CA LYS A 290 -9.52 0.99 25.84
C LYS A 290 -8.73 0.10 24.90
N TYR A 291 -9.34 -0.34 23.81
CA TYR A 291 -8.76 -1.28 22.86
C TYR A 291 -8.51 -0.64 21.51
N ILE A 292 -7.42 -1.06 20.89
CA ILE A 292 -7.13 -0.86 19.47
C ILE A 292 -7.12 -2.25 18.84
N LEU A 293 -7.88 -2.42 17.76
CA LEU A 293 -7.96 -3.67 17.03
C LEU A 293 -7.55 -3.44 15.58
N SER A 294 -6.61 -4.22 15.07
CA SER A 294 -6.25 -4.22 13.65
C SER A 294 -6.66 -5.53 12.99
N LEU A 295 -7.38 -5.44 11.87
CA LEU A 295 -7.74 -6.56 11.01
C LEU A 295 -6.98 -6.46 9.69
N ASP A 296 -6.16 -7.47 9.35
CA ASP A 296 -5.43 -7.46 8.09
C ASP A 296 -6.32 -7.91 6.94
N ILE A 297 -6.56 -6.99 6.02
CA ILE A 297 -7.41 -7.17 4.86
C ILE A 297 -7.07 -6.11 3.82
N ASN A 298 -7.09 -6.47 2.54
CA ASN A 298 -6.96 -5.47 1.48
C ASN A 298 -8.18 -4.53 1.52
N CYS A 299 -7.90 -3.24 1.68
CA CYS A 299 -8.88 -2.16 1.77
C CYS A 299 -8.35 -0.84 1.16
N GLY A 300 -7.19 -0.93 0.49
CA GLY A 300 -6.52 0.16 -0.19
C GLY A 300 -7.11 0.56 -1.54
N LEU A 301 -6.28 1.22 -2.33
CA LEU A 301 -6.65 1.77 -3.63
C LEU A 301 -7.22 0.73 -4.60
N ASP A 302 -6.69 -0.49 -4.59
CA ASP A 302 -7.14 -1.56 -5.50
C ASP A 302 -8.59 -1.95 -5.25
N GLU A 303 -8.99 -2.09 -3.98
CA GLU A 303 -10.38 -2.42 -3.63
C GLU A 303 -11.30 -1.21 -3.83
N PHE A 304 -10.80 0.01 -3.61
CA PHE A 304 -11.51 1.23 -3.97
C PHE A 304 -11.85 1.27 -5.47
N LYS A 305 -10.87 1.01 -6.35
CA LYS A 305 -11.06 0.99 -7.80
C LYS A 305 -12.07 -0.08 -8.22
N LYS A 306 -11.96 -1.30 -7.68
CA LYS A 306 -12.91 -2.39 -7.97
C LYS A 306 -14.34 -2.04 -7.59
N GLU A 307 -14.53 -1.42 -6.43
CA GLU A 307 -15.87 -1.05 -5.98
C GLU A 307 -16.42 0.17 -6.72
N ARG A 308 -15.56 1.16 -7.03
CA ARG A 308 -15.91 2.30 -7.89
C ARG A 308 -16.40 1.84 -9.26
N GLU A 309 -15.77 0.81 -9.83
CA GLU A 309 -16.18 0.27 -11.13
C GLU A 309 -17.60 -0.31 -11.08
N LYS A 310 -17.91 -1.10 -10.05
CA LYS A 310 -19.28 -1.61 -9.85
C LYS A 310 -20.29 -0.48 -9.68
N LEU A 311 -19.92 0.57 -8.96
CA LEU A 311 -20.76 1.75 -8.76
C LEU A 311 -21.02 2.47 -10.10
N ARG A 312 -20.00 2.59 -10.94
CA ARG A 312 -20.09 3.13 -12.30
C ARG A 312 -21.03 2.31 -13.17
N GLU A 313 -20.90 0.98 -13.17
CA GLU A 313 -21.84 0.08 -13.87
C GLU A 313 -23.29 0.26 -13.40
N ARG A 314 -23.51 0.42 -12.09
CA ARG A 314 -24.85 0.69 -11.52
C ARG A 314 -25.38 2.03 -12.01
N HIS A 315 -24.59 3.09 -11.90
CA HIS A 315 -24.98 4.42 -12.36
C HIS A 315 -25.26 4.45 -13.86
N ASN A 316 -24.47 3.76 -14.69
CA ASN A 316 -24.73 3.68 -16.13
C ASN A 316 -26.07 2.99 -16.42
N LYS A 317 -26.39 1.89 -15.73
CA LYS A 317 -27.71 1.23 -15.86
C LYS A 317 -28.85 2.13 -15.38
N GLU A 318 -28.70 2.78 -14.23
CA GLU A 318 -29.69 3.73 -13.73
C GLU A 318 -29.89 4.88 -14.73
N PHE A 319 -28.79 5.39 -15.29
CA PHE A 319 -28.80 6.48 -16.25
C PHE A 319 -29.44 6.10 -17.59
N GLU A 320 -29.15 4.89 -18.12
CA GLU A 320 -29.81 4.32 -19.30
C GLU A 320 -31.33 4.21 -19.12
N ILE A 321 -31.78 3.76 -17.95
CA ILE A 321 -33.21 3.61 -17.64
C ILE A 321 -33.90 4.97 -17.49
N LEU A 322 -33.26 5.90 -16.79
CA LEU A 322 -33.90 7.14 -16.35
C LEU A 322 -33.85 8.25 -17.40
N PHE A 323 -32.78 8.33 -18.19
CA PHE A 323 -32.50 9.52 -18.99
C PHE A 323 -32.35 9.27 -20.49
N GLN A 324 -32.37 8.01 -20.96
CA GLN A 324 -32.18 7.64 -22.38
C GLN A 324 -31.09 8.51 -23.06
N PRO A 325 -29.86 8.46 -22.56
CA PRO A 325 -28.87 9.48 -22.88
C PRO A 325 -28.48 9.50 -24.35
N SER A 326 -28.20 10.70 -24.85
CA SER A 326 -27.44 10.89 -26.08
C SER A 326 -26.02 10.34 -25.87
N THR A 327 -25.71 9.25 -26.56
CA THR A 327 -24.40 8.59 -26.49
C THR A 327 -23.29 9.48 -27.06
N LEU A 328 -22.11 9.45 -26.44
CA LEU A 328 -20.88 9.84 -27.13
C LEU A 328 -20.66 8.90 -28.32
N GLU A 329 -20.99 9.41 -29.50
CA GLU A 329 -20.79 8.71 -30.76
C GLU A 329 -19.35 8.92 -31.21
N TRP A 330 -18.54 7.86 -31.08
CA TRP A 330 -17.28 7.78 -31.79
C TRP A 330 -17.59 7.85 -33.29
N GLN A 331 -16.97 8.80 -33.99
CA GLN A 331 -17.07 8.83 -35.44
C GLN A 331 -16.23 7.70 -36.02
N TYR A 332 -16.92 6.71 -36.57
CA TYR A 332 -16.30 5.60 -37.28
C TYR A 332 -16.24 5.89 -38.79
N PRO A 333 -15.20 5.40 -39.49
CA PRO A 333 -14.07 4.62 -38.98
C PRO A 333 -13.09 5.49 -38.16
N ILE A 334 -12.58 4.94 -37.06
CA ILE A 334 -11.53 5.57 -36.27
C ILE A 334 -10.21 5.35 -37.03
N ASN A 335 -9.36 6.37 -37.10
CA ASN A 335 -8.03 6.21 -37.66
C ASN A 335 -7.16 5.39 -36.69
N ASP A 336 -6.71 4.21 -37.11
CA ASP A 336 -5.91 3.28 -36.28
C ASP A 336 -4.68 3.96 -35.66
N SER A 337 -3.96 4.78 -36.42
CA SER A 337 -2.80 5.50 -35.89
C SER A 337 -3.17 6.57 -34.86
N LEU A 338 -4.34 7.22 -34.98
CA LEU A 338 -4.81 8.16 -33.95
C LEU A 338 -5.23 7.42 -32.69
N PHE A 339 -5.87 6.25 -32.85
CA PHE A 339 -6.24 5.41 -31.71
C PHE A 339 -5.02 4.88 -30.97
N GLU A 340 -4.00 4.37 -31.67
CA GLU A 340 -2.73 3.95 -31.07
C GLU A 340 -2.03 5.09 -30.33
N ASN A 341 -2.05 6.31 -30.89
CA ASN A 341 -1.44 7.47 -30.24
C ASN A 341 -2.20 7.85 -28.97
N LEU A 342 -3.55 7.81 -29.00
CA LEU A 342 -4.37 7.98 -27.81
C LEU A 342 -4.00 6.97 -26.72
N ILE A 343 -3.94 5.67 -27.06
CA ILE A 343 -3.59 4.62 -26.10
C ILE A 343 -2.18 4.81 -25.55
N LYS A 344 -1.21 5.18 -26.39
CA LYS A 344 0.15 5.52 -25.96
C LYS A 344 0.12 6.65 -24.92
N ASP A 345 -0.55 7.76 -25.23
CA ASP A 345 -0.60 8.93 -24.35
C ASP A 345 -1.28 8.62 -23.02
N LEU A 346 -2.27 7.72 -23.02
CA LEU A 346 -2.92 7.23 -21.81
C LEU A 346 -2.00 6.31 -20.99
N LEU A 347 -1.27 5.38 -21.64
CA LEU A 347 -0.33 4.49 -20.95
C LEU A 347 0.86 5.24 -20.34
N GLU A 348 1.33 6.32 -20.97
CA GLU A 348 2.41 7.17 -20.43
C GLU A 348 2.00 7.92 -19.16
N ARG A 349 0.69 8.04 -18.89
CA ARG A 349 0.15 8.63 -17.66
C ARG A 349 -0.06 7.62 -16.54
N GLU A 350 0.02 6.31 -16.84
CA GLU A 350 -0.24 5.27 -15.85
C GLU A 350 0.91 5.17 -14.82
N PRO A 351 0.59 5.11 -13.52
CA PRO A 351 1.61 4.90 -12.50
C PRO A 351 2.29 3.55 -12.71
N ASN A 352 3.61 3.55 -12.57
CA ASN A 352 4.49 2.39 -12.74
C ASN A 352 4.71 1.93 -14.19
N VAL A 353 4.15 2.63 -15.19
CA VAL A 353 4.62 2.49 -16.57
C VAL A 353 5.89 3.32 -16.74
N THR A 354 7.01 2.64 -17.00
CA THR A 354 8.34 3.25 -17.11
C THR A 354 8.67 3.69 -18.52
N ARG A 355 8.06 3.05 -19.52
CA ARG A 355 8.26 3.38 -20.92
C ARG A 355 7.11 2.89 -21.78
N VAL A 356 6.74 3.69 -22.78
CA VAL A 356 5.88 3.28 -23.89
C VAL A 356 6.62 3.57 -25.20
N ARG A 357 6.66 2.61 -26.12
CA ARG A 357 7.22 2.83 -27.47
C ARG A 357 6.30 2.29 -28.53
N LYS A 358 6.13 3.07 -29.59
CA LYS A 358 5.49 2.61 -30.83
C LYS A 358 6.53 1.88 -31.68
N LEU A 359 6.17 0.72 -32.21
CA LEU A 359 6.93 0.08 -33.27
C LEU A 359 6.44 0.70 -34.60
N ALA A 360 7.35 1.19 -35.45
CA ALA A 360 7.00 1.76 -36.77
C ALA A 360 7.59 0.83 -37.86
N SER A 361 7.00 0.63 -39.05
CA SER A 361 5.95 1.36 -39.78
C SER A 361 4.97 0.40 -40.48
N THR A 362 3.79 0.92 -40.82
CA THR A 362 2.55 0.36 -41.41
C THR A 362 2.66 -0.57 -42.65
N ARG A 363 3.84 -1.09 -43.00
CA ARG A 363 4.08 -1.92 -44.21
C ARG A 363 4.88 -3.20 -43.99
N GLU A 364 5.24 -3.55 -42.76
CA GLU A 364 5.66 -4.92 -42.43
C GLU A 364 4.50 -5.63 -41.69
N PRO A 365 4.24 -6.93 -41.94
CA PRO A 365 3.22 -7.65 -41.19
C PRO A 365 3.63 -7.73 -39.71
N ASP A 366 3.13 -6.80 -38.90
CA ASP A 366 3.60 -6.50 -37.54
C ASP A 366 3.29 -7.58 -36.48
N GLY A 367 2.78 -8.75 -36.88
CA GLY A 367 2.57 -9.89 -35.98
C GLY A 367 1.62 -9.60 -34.80
N GLY A 368 0.86 -8.50 -34.88
CA GLY A 368 -0.10 -8.08 -33.85
C GLY A 368 0.46 -7.24 -32.71
N VAL A 369 1.63 -6.60 -32.85
CA VAL A 369 2.22 -5.71 -31.84
C VAL A 369 2.19 -4.26 -32.31
N ASP A 370 1.45 -3.40 -31.61
CA ASP A 370 1.34 -1.98 -31.98
C ASP A 370 2.21 -1.10 -31.07
N LEU A 371 2.24 -1.36 -29.75
CA LEU A 371 3.13 -0.70 -28.79
C LEU A 371 3.87 -1.72 -27.91
N ILE A 372 4.96 -1.26 -27.28
CA ILE A 372 5.66 -1.96 -26.20
C ILE A 372 5.62 -1.09 -24.95
N VAL A 373 5.25 -1.70 -23.83
CA VAL A 373 5.23 -1.07 -22.50
C VAL A 373 6.23 -1.77 -21.58
N GLU A 374 6.95 -0.99 -20.77
CA GLU A 374 7.71 -1.50 -19.63
C GLU A 374 6.96 -1.13 -18.34
N TRP A 375 6.42 -2.11 -17.62
CA TRP A 375 5.53 -1.91 -16.47
C TRP A 375 6.12 -2.52 -15.18
N LEU A 376 6.29 -1.72 -14.14
CA LEU A 376 6.67 -2.18 -12.80
C LEU A 376 5.44 -2.65 -12.01
N VAL A 377 5.48 -3.88 -11.52
CA VAL A 377 4.39 -4.52 -10.77
C VAL A 377 4.90 -4.97 -9.40
N PRO A 378 4.22 -4.61 -8.29
CA PRO A 378 4.67 -5.02 -6.95
C PRO A 378 4.58 -6.54 -6.70
N LYS A 379 5.55 -7.10 -5.97
CA LYS A 379 5.58 -8.50 -5.52
C LYS A 379 4.54 -8.79 -4.42
N GLU A 380 4.04 -10.03 -4.40
CA GLU A 380 3.10 -10.51 -3.36
C GLU A 380 3.81 -10.86 -2.04
N ALA A 381 5.05 -11.37 -2.11
CA ALA A 381 5.91 -11.72 -0.99
C ALA A 381 7.36 -11.33 -1.30
N VAL A 382 8.12 -10.94 -0.28
CA VAL A 382 9.48 -10.40 -0.42
C VAL A 382 10.34 -10.94 0.73
N ILE A 383 11.56 -11.37 0.43
CA ILE A 383 12.57 -11.78 1.41
C ILE A 383 13.40 -10.53 1.80
N PRO A 384 14.01 -10.44 3.00
CA PRO A 384 14.86 -9.29 3.33
C PRO A 384 15.89 -8.99 2.23
N ASP A 385 16.05 -7.71 1.91
CA ASP A 385 17.01 -7.17 0.94
C ASP A 385 16.73 -7.48 -0.56
N GLU A 386 15.52 -7.93 -0.90
CA GLU A 386 15.05 -8.13 -2.28
C GLU A 386 14.23 -6.91 -2.79
N ASP A 387 14.34 -6.58 -4.09
CA ASP A 387 13.52 -5.54 -4.74
C ASP A 387 12.03 -5.91 -4.67
N PRO A 388 11.15 -5.03 -4.12
CA PRO A 388 9.73 -5.31 -3.99
C PRO A 388 8.94 -5.22 -5.31
N TYR A 389 9.56 -4.86 -6.42
CA TYR A 389 8.95 -4.76 -7.75
C TYR A 389 9.47 -5.82 -8.72
N ILE A 390 8.65 -6.17 -9.70
CA ILE A 390 8.99 -6.96 -10.89
C ILE A 390 8.72 -6.07 -12.09
N LYS A 391 9.69 -5.93 -12.98
CA LYS A 391 9.50 -5.24 -14.26
C LYS A 391 8.99 -6.23 -15.30
N TYR A 392 7.90 -5.89 -15.96
CA TYR A 392 7.33 -6.64 -17.09
C TYR A 392 7.54 -5.86 -18.38
N SER A 393 8.07 -6.50 -19.42
CA SER A 393 8.02 -6.01 -20.79
C SER A 393 6.77 -6.55 -21.49
N VAL A 394 5.88 -5.67 -21.91
CA VAL A 394 4.49 -5.99 -22.30
C VAL A 394 4.23 -5.56 -23.73
N VAL A 395 3.68 -6.47 -24.52
CA VAL A 395 3.14 -6.17 -25.86
C VAL A 395 1.77 -5.51 -25.73
N VAL A 396 1.55 -4.42 -26.45
CA VAL A 396 0.25 -3.75 -26.55
C VAL A 396 -0.31 -3.93 -27.96
N GLN A 397 -1.55 -4.39 -28.04
CA GLN A 397 -2.32 -4.43 -29.28
C GLN A 397 -3.53 -3.50 -29.18
N CYS A 398 -3.77 -2.71 -30.22
CA CYS A 398 -4.82 -1.72 -30.36
C CYS A 398 -5.80 -2.17 -31.45
N LYS A 399 -7.11 -2.18 -31.15
CA LYS A 399 -8.17 -2.50 -32.13
C LYS A 399 -9.25 -1.44 -32.14
N ALA A 400 -9.28 -0.64 -33.21
CA ALA A 400 -10.21 0.46 -33.38
C ALA A 400 -11.47 0.03 -34.18
N TYR A 401 -12.27 -0.89 -33.63
CA TYR A 401 -13.47 -1.42 -34.30
C TYR A 401 -14.77 -0.84 -33.76
N LYS A 402 -15.77 -0.69 -34.64
CA LYS A 402 -17.14 -0.32 -34.25
C LYS A 402 -17.86 -1.45 -33.51
N ASN A 403 -17.64 -2.68 -33.96
CA ASN A 403 -18.26 -3.87 -33.40
C ASN A 403 -17.37 -4.49 -32.31
N GLY A 404 -17.95 -5.36 -31.48
CA GLY A 404 -17.21 -6.03 -30.43
C GLY A 404 -16.08 -6.91 -30.96
N VAL A 405 -14.94 -6.86 -30.28
CA VAL A 405 -13.71 -7.60 -30.62
C VAL A 405 -13.80 -9.02 -30.07
N GLY A 406 -13.70 -10.01 -30.95
CA GLY A 406 -13.73 -11.44 -30.62
C GLY A 406 -12.36 -12.10 -30.67
N LYS A 407 -12.32 -13.38 -30.30
CA LYS A 407 -11.07 -14.16 -30.32
C LYS A 407 -10.46 -14.31 -31.71
N SER A 408 -11.29 -14.29 -32.77
CA SER A 408 -10.85 -14.28 -34.16
C SER A 408 -10.06 -13.04 -34.55
N ASP A 409 -10.27 -11.93 -33.86
CA ASP A 409 -9.68 -10.63 -34.17
C ASP A 409 -8.34 -10.42 -33.45
N VAL A 410 -8.08 -11.27 -32.45
CA VAL A 410 -6.93 -11.28 -31.56
C VAL A 410 -6.40 -12.72 -31.48
N GLN A 411 -5.79 -13.14 -32.59
CA GLN A 411 -5.19 -14.47 -32.74
C GLN A 411 -3.80 -14.49 -32.10
N ASP A 412 -3.38 -15.67 -31.67
CA ASP A 412 -1.97 -15.97 -31.38
C ASP A 412 -1.27 -15.11 -30.30
N ILE A 413 -2.03 -14.61 -29.31
CA ILE A 413 -1.51 -13.83 -28.16
C ILE A 413 -0.25 -14.45 -27.55
N ARG A 414 -0.24 -15.78 -27.32
CA ARG A 414 0.92 -16.45 -26.74
C ARG A 414 2.11 -16.43 -27.67
N ASP A 415 1.90 -16.77 -28.93
CA ASP A 415 2.96 -16.81 -29.93
C ASP A 415 3.55 -15.41 -30.13
N THR A 416 2.74 -14.36 -30.13
CA THR A 416 3.20 -12.97 -30.23
C THR A 416 4.08 -12.57 -29.03
N VAL A 417 3.73 -13.01 -27.83
CA VAL A 417 4.49 -12.70 -26.61
C VAL A 417 5.77 -13.54 -26.53
N GLU A 418 5.67 -14.85 -26.75
CA GLU A 418 6.77 -15.81 -26.65
C GLU A 418 7.79 -15.65 -27.79
N SER A 419 7.35 -15.42 -29.04
CA SER A 419 8.26 -15.27 -30.19
C SER A 419 9.15 -14.04 -30.13
N ARG A 420 8.77 -13.04 -29.33
CA ARG A 420 9.49 -11.79 -29.15
C ARG A 420 10.04 -11.61 -27.73
N ASP A 421 10.02 -12.66 -26.92
CA ASP A 421 10.54 -12.72 -25.55
C ASP A 421 9.99 -11.61 -24.63
N TYR A 422 8.70 -11.30 -24.78
CA TYR A 422 7.98 -10.40 -23.88
C TYR A 422 7.35 -11.19 -22.73
N GLU A 423 7.07 -10.51 -21.62
CA GLU A 423 6.60 -11.11 -20.36
C GLU A 423 5.09 -10.91 -20.14
N GLY A 424 4.46 -10.08 -20.97
CA GLY A 424 3.05 -9.78 -20.85
C GLY A 424 2.37 -9.27 -22.13
N TYR A 425 1.04 -9.21 -22.05
CA TYR A 425 0.15 -8.81 -23.11
C TYR A 425 -0.89 -7.79 -22.63
N PHE A 426 -1.13 -6.78 -23.43
CA PHE A 426 -2.09 -5.73 -23.18
C PHE A 426 -2.97 -5.52 -24.42
N LEU A 427 -4.29 -5.43 -24.23
CA LEU A 427 -5.22 -5.16 -25.33
C LEU A 427 -6.00 -3.86 -25.08
N ALA A 428 -6.00 -2.94 -26.04
CA ALA A 428 -6.86 -1.76 -26.03
C ALA A 428 -7.88 -1.82 -27.17
N VAL A 429 -9.17 -1.69 -26.87
CA VAL A 429 -10.23 -1.73 -27.89
C VAL A 429 -11.14 -0.51 -27.82
N SER A 430 -11.49 0.08 -28.96
CA SER A 430 -12.38 1.25 -29.04
C SER A 430 -13.87 0.91 -28.85
N SER A 431 -14.19 -0.38 -28.70
CA SER A 431 -15.54 -0.91 -28.47
C SER A 431 -15.58 -1.74 -27.18
N TYR A 432 -16.05 -2.98 -27.25
CA TYR A 432 -16.12 -3.92 -26.16
C TYR A 432 -15.52 -5.26 -26.59
N THR A 433 -15.03 -6.04 -25.63
CA THR A 433 -14.61 -7.42 -25.90
C THR A 433 -15.81 -8.37 -25.83
N LYS A 434 -15.92 -9.30 -26.79
CA LYS A 434 -16.91 -10.39 -26.71
C LYS A 434 -16.53 -11.33 -25.57
N ARG A 435 -17.53 -11.94 -24.93
CA ARG A 435 -17.37 -12.85 -23.78
C ARG A 435 -16.29 -13.91 -23.98
N SER A 436 -16.22 -14.52 -25.16
CA SER A 436 -15.22 -15.55 -25.47
C SER A 436 -13.78 -15.05 -25.42
N LEU A 437 -13.54 -13.77 -25.74
CA LEU A 437 -12.21 -13.15 -25.62
C LEU A 437 -11.92 -12.78 -24.16
N THR A 438 -12.89 -12.21 -23.44
CA THR A 438 -12.74 -11.88 -22.01
C THR A 438 -12.41 -13.12 -21.19
N ASP A 439 -13.19 -14.20 -21.33
CA ASP A 439 -12.97 -15.47 -20.63
C ASP A 439 -11.56 -16.05 -20.95
N TYR A 440 -11.08 -15.85 -22.17
CA TYR A 440 -9.75 -16.29 -22.59
C TYR A 440 -8.63 -15.44 -21.95
N LEU A 441 -8.76 -14.11 -21.94
CA LEU A 441 -7.81 -13.20 -21.31
C LEU A 441 -7.73 -13.44 -19.79
N ASP A 442 -8.87 -13.63 -19.13
CA ASP A 442 -8.93 -13.97 -17.71
C ASP A 442 -8.25 -15.31 -17.41
N LYS A 443 -8.44 -16.31 -18.27
CA LYS A 443 -7.75 -17.60 -18.12
C LYS A 443 -6.24 -17.46 -18.25
N LEU A 444 -5.76 -16.64 -19.19
CA LEU A 444 -4.33 -16.34 -19.34
C LEU A 444 -3.78 -15.65 -18.09
N ARG A 445 -4.44 -14.58 -17.63
CA ARG A 445 -4.08 -13.84 -16.42
C ARG A 445 -3.99 -14.74 -15.19
N THR A 446 -4.96 -15.63 -15.02
CA THR A 446 -5.02 -16.54 -13.86
C THR A 446 -3.94 -17.62 -13.89
N SER A 447 -3.46 -18.00 -15.06
CA SER A 447 -2.46 -19.07 -15.20
C SER A 447 -1.07 -18.71 -14.67
N LYS A 448 -0.82 -17.45 -14.29
CA LYS A 448 0.46 -16.88 -13.81
C LYS A 448 1.66 -17.06 -14.75
N LYS A 449 1.43 -17.48 -16.00
CA LYS A 449 2.51 -17.63 -17.01
C LYS A 449 2.80 -16.35 -17.79
N LEU A 450 1.80 -15.47 -17.91
CA LEU A 450 1.87 -14.21 -18.64
C LEU A 450 1.18 -13.13 -17.83
N TRP A 451 1.77 -11.95 -17.79
CA TRP A 451 1.08 -10.77 -17.26
C TRP A 451 0.10 -10.26 -18.31
N VAL A 452 -1.19 -10.12 -17.97
CA VAL A 452 -2.24 -9.77 -18.94
C VAL A 452 -3.16 -8.70 -18.39
N GLU A 453 -3.38 -7.64 -19.17
CA GLU A 453 -4.38 -6.60 -18.91
C GLU A 453 -5.08 -6.12 -20.18
N TRP A 454 -6.21 -5.41 -20.05
CA TRP A 454 -6.90 -4.82 -21.21
C TRP A 454 -7.77 -3.61 -20.86
N TRP A 455 -7.97 -2.72 -21.84
CA TRP A 455 -8.91 -1.60 -21.81
C TRP A 455 -9.94 -1.72 -22.93
N THR A 456 -11.19 -1.43 -22.62
CA THR A 456 -12.28 -1.21 -23.57
C THR A 456 -12.59 0.27 -23.71
N LYS A 457 -13.56 0.62 -24.57
CA LYS A 457 -14.06 1.99 -24.74
C LYS A 457 -14.29 2.68 -23.40
N SER A 458 -14.85 1.94 -22.46
CA SER A 458 -15.22 2.43 -21.15
C SER A 458 -14.02 2.79 -20.27
N GLU A 459 -12.96 1.97 -20.27
CA GLU A 459 -11.71 2.28 -19.56
C GLU A 459 -10.92 3.42 -20.22
N ILE A 460 -11.05 3.58 -21.54
CA ILE A 460 -10.37 4.65 -22.31
C ILE A 460 -11.02 6.00 -22.02
N GLU A 461 -12.36 6.09 -22.10
CA GLU A 461 -13.11 7.33 -21.84
C GLU A 461 -12.93 7.83 -20.40
N ASP A 462 -12.83 6.92 -19.42
CA ASP A 462 -12.55 7.27 -18.03
C ASP A 462 -11.18 7.96 -17.85
N ARG A 463 -10.19 7.62 -18.68
CA ARG A 463 -8.85 8.19 -18.59
C ARG A 463 -8.71 9.53 -19.30
N GLU A 464 -9.57 9.80 -20.29
CA GLU A 464 -9.69 11.10 -20.94
C GLU A 464 -10.38 12.15 -20.04
N SER A 465 -11.28 11.71 -19.15
CA SER A 465 -12.06 12.60 -18.29
C SER A 465 -11.34 13.08 -17.02
N VAL A 466 -10.15 12.54 -16.73
CA VAL A 466 -9.27 12.99 -15.64
C VAL A 466 -8.28 14.01 -16.23
N LYS A 467 -8.61 15.30 -16.10
CA LYS A 467 -7.68 16.42 -16.37
C LYS A 467 -7.02 16.91 -15.09
#